data_AF-A0A1I8FM35-F1
#
_entry.id   AF-A0A1I8FM35-F1
#
_cell.length_a   1.000
_cell.length_b   1.000
_cell.length_c   1.000
_cell.angle_alpha   90.00
_cell.angle_beta   90.00
_cell.angle_gamma   90.00
#
_symmetry.space_group_name_H-M   'P 1'
#
loop_
_entity.id
_entity.type
_entity.pdbx_description
1 polymer ?
#
loop_
_entity_poly.entity_id
_entity_poly.type
_entity_poly.pdbx_seq_one_letter_code
_entity_poly.pdbx_strand_id
1 'polypeptide(L)'
;MGRRKRNIAEAKDLYDNSKESNALFEKYYTAQAMLPEAEGLPVTFRITGFRGHSQSLLKLLRTRYLEELLSLTDIRPPEPLPWYPSGMAYQLHTNRLAIRKINELQRLHSFLVTETETGHITRQEAVSMVPPLVLDVRSSHRVLDMCAAPGSKTGQMPRAAAPWRRQRGWTELWRAADGLIVANDVDQRRAYMMVHQLKRLQSPCFVRVPPAPPGADGPPLLFDRVLADVPCSGDGTARKNPGVWRRWKPGHANNLHLTQAKILKRGLELLAVGGRLVYSTCSLNPVENEAVVGKLLLETEGSVELVDVRRLLPGFKSLPGLSSWKVMGANGTLFEKYSDVPVGRDHAYLRPSFFDEGYKDLPMERCMRVLPHLQDTGGFFVAALEKRRHLPWMNPAKWDAAAATAAAADACAQDGGAVQAATGDGKPALPLAAVSGWLTLVP
;
A
#
# COMPACT_ATOMS: atom_id res chain seq x y z
N MET A 1 -6.13 17.81 44.27
CA MET A 1 -5.68 16.47 43.80
C MET A 1 -4.76 16.65 42.61
N GLY A 2 -3.44 16.56 42.82
CA GLY A 2 -2.44 16.77 41.78
C GLY A 2 -2.49 15.67 40.72
N ARG A 3 -2.67 16.03 39.45
CA ARG A 3 -2.44 15.13 38.30
C ARG A 3 -0.97 14.73 38.32
N ARG A 4 -0.66 13.49 38.72
CA ARG A 4 0.68 12.90 38.58
C ARG A 4 1.19 13.16 37.16
N LYS A 5 2.29 13.91 37.03
CA LYS A 5 3.10 13.97 35.80
C LYS A 5 3.62 12.55 35.57
N ARG A 6 3.05 11.84 34.59
CA ARG A 6 3.59 10.53 34.19
C ARG A 6 4.67 10.78 33.17
N ASN A 7 5.90 10.41 33.52
CA ASN A 7 7.05 10.57 32.64
C ASN A 7 6.97 9.60 31.45
N ILE A 8 7.72 9.89 30.39
CA ILE A 8 7.82 9.06 29.18
C ILE A 8 8.20 7.61 29.49
N ALA A 9 8.97 7.39 30.56
CA ALA A 9 9.33 6.06 31.07
C ALA A 9 8.10 5.23 31.49
N GLU A 10 7.14 5.83 32.22
CA GLU A 10 5.89 5.15 32.60
C GLU A 10 4.94 4.93 31.40
N ALA A 11 5.10 5.71 30.33
CA ALA A 11 4.34 5.54 29.09
C ALA A 11 4.94 4.46 28.15
N LYS A 12 6.25 4.21 28.24
CA LYS A 12 6.94 3.08 27.58
C LYS A 12 6.49 1.74 28.19
N ASP A 13 6.32 1.69 29.50
CA ASP A 13 5.96 0.49 30.27
C ASP A 13 4.55 -0.07 29.94
N LEU A 14 3.66 0.78 29.41
CA LEU A 14 2.31 0.37 28.99
C LEU A 14 2.27 -0.52 27.75
N TYR A 15 3.41 -0.69 27.07
CA TYR A 15 3.56 -1.48 25.84
C TYR A 15 4.85 -2.30 25.89
N ASP A 16 5.30 -2.69 27.08
CA ASP A 16 6.33 -3.71 27.21
C ASP A 16 5.77 -5.04 26.70
N ASN A 17 6.04 -5.33 25.42
CA ASN A 17 5.66 -6.58 24.79
C ASN A 17 6.62 -7.73 25.17
N SER A 18 7.58 -7.51 26.10
CA SER A 18 8.46 -8.58 26.62
C SER A 18 7.70 -9.78 27.20
N LYS A 19 6.42 -9.59 27.56
CA LYS A 19 5.54 -10.62 28.12
C LYS A 19 4.77 -11.43 27.08
N GLU A 20 4.85 -11.07 25.81
CA GLU A 20 4.11 -11.71 24.72
C GLU A 20 4.99 -12.75 24.04
N SER A 21 4.88 -14.02 24.46
CA SER A 21 5.64 -15.12 23.84
C SER A 21 4.76 -15.98 22.95
N ASN A 22 5.33 -16.40 21.82
CA ASN A 22 4.72 -17.41 20.95
C ASN A 22 5.85 -18.26 20.37
N ALA A 23 6.02 -19.46 20.93
CA ALA A 23 7.11 -20.36 20.55
C ALA A 23 7.13 -20.71 19.06
N LEU A 24 5.97 -20.82 18.40
CA LEU A 24 5.91 -21.09 16.96
C LEU A 24 6.38 -19.89 16.14
N PHE A 25 5.95 -18.68 16.53
CA PHE A 25 6.34 -17.43 15.87
C PHE A 25 7.85 -17.20 16.01
N GLU A 26 8.36 -17.29 17.24
CA GLU A 26 9.78 -17.11 17.54
C GLU A 26 10.63 -18.16 16.82
N LYS A 27 10.24 -19.44 16.85
CA LYS A 27 10.92 -20.50 16.11
C LYS A 27 10.94 -20.21 14.61
N TYR A 28 9.82 -19.80 14.02
CA TYR A 28 9.72 -19.53 12.58
C TYR A 28 10.58 -18.35 12.14
N TYR A 29 10.47 -17.22 12.84
CA TYR A 29 11.17 -16.00 12.46
C TYR A 29 12.65 -15.99 12.86
N THR A 30 13.04 -16.74 13.91
CA THR A 30 14.44 -16.99 14.23
C THR A 30 15.10 -17.85 13.14
N ALA A 31 14.43 -18.92 12.67
CA ALA A 31 14.94 -19.77 11.60
C ALA A 31 15.13 -19.03 10.27
N GLN A 32 14.47 -17.89 10.10
CA GLN A 32 14.58 -17.03 8.92
C GLN A 32 15.41 -15.76 9.16
N ALA A 33 16.04 -15.61 10.34
CA ALA A 33 16.79 -14.41 10.74
C ALA A 33 15.99 -13.09 10.62
N MET A 34 14.69 -13.13 10.93
CA MET A 34 13.74 -12.02 10.76
C MET A 34 12.94 -11.68 12.02
N LEU A 35 13.44 -12.07 13.21
CA LEU A 35 12.72 -11.84 14.46
C LEU A 35 12.52 -10.32 14.69
N PRO A 36 11.27 -9.83 14.80
CA PRO A 36 11.01 -8.43 15.06
C PRO A 36 11.30 -8.07 16.52
N GLU A 37 11.84 -6.87 16.75
CA GLU A 37 12.02 -6.33 18.09
C GLU A 37 10.68 -5.93 18.73
N ALA A 38 10.61 -6.05 20.05
CA ALA A 38 9.39 -5.90 20.85
C ALA A 38 9.01 -4.45 21.18
N GLU A 39 9.62 -3.43 20.56
CA GLU A 39 9.33 -2.03 20.87
C GLU A 39 8.05 -1.51 20.20
N GLY A 40 7.33 -0.58 20.85
CA GLY A 40 6.09 0.00 20.31
C GLY A 40 6.30 0.83 19.04
N LEU A 41 5.35 0.79 18.11
CA LEU A 41 5.46 1.51 16.83
C LEU A 41 5.37 3.05 17.01
N PRO A 42 6.27 3.84 16.40
CA PRO A 42 6.22 5.30 16.44
C PRO A 42 5.03 5.87 15.67
N VAL A 43 4.55 7.04 16.10
CA VAL A 43 3.46 7.74 15.41
C VAL A 43 4.01 8.51 14.23
N THR A 44 3.45 8.25 13.05
CA THR A 44 3.84 8.88 11.79
C THR A 44 2.65 9.56 11.15
N PHE A 45 2.91 10.70 10.51
CA PHE A 45 1.90 11.45 9.77
C PHE A 45 2.53 12.13 8.56
N ARG A 46 1.71 12.37 7.55
CA ARG A 46 2.09 13.13 6.36
C ARG A 46 1.19 14.34 6.20
N ILE A 47 1.76 15.42 5.68
CA ILE A 47 1.02 16.63 5.33
C ILE A 47 0.47 16.46 3.91
N THR A 48 -0.86 16.41 3.79
CA THR A 48 -1.60 16.21 2.54
C THR A 48 -2.08 17.51 1.89
N GLY A 49 -2.06 18.65 2.61
CA GLY A 49 -2.65 19.92 2.17
C GLY A 49 -2.40 20.30 0.70
N PHE A 50 -3.43 20.85 0.05
CA PHE A 50 -3.41 21.30 -1.34
C PHE A 50 -2.81 22.72 -1.44
N ARG A 51 -2.08 23.03 -2.52
CA ARG A 51 -1.48 24.37 -2.80
C ARG A 51 -0.44 24.82 -1.75
N GLY A 52 -0.14 26.13 -1.73
CA GLY A 52 0.75 26.78 -0.76
C GLY A 52 0.32 26.64 0.70
N HIS A 53 -0.91 26.20 0.99
CA HIS A 53 -1.38 25.92 2.35
C HIS A 53 -0.51 24.87 3.04
N SER A 54 -0.04 23.85 2.31
CA SER A 54 0.84 22.82 2.89
C SER A 54 2.19 23.36 3.37
N GLN A 55 2.74 24.36 2.68
CA GLN A 55 3.96 25.06 3.12
C GLN A 55 3.68 25.95 4.33
N SER A 56 2.55 26.67 4.35
CA SER A 56 2.14 27.47 5.51
C SER A 56 1.93 26.59 6.74
N LEU A 57 1.29 25.43 6.57
CA LEU A 57 1.06 24.47 7.64
C LEU A 57 2.38 23.86 8.14
N LEU A 58 3.30 23.55 7.23
CA LEU A 58 4.63 23.05 7.58
C LEU A 58 5.45 24.13 8.31
N LYS A 59 5.35 25.40 7.90
CA LYS A 59 5.97 26.52 8.62
C LYS A 59 5.39 26.64 10.03
N LEU A 60 4.06 26.60 10.16
CA LEU A 60 3.36 26.65 11.45
C LEU A 60 3.77 25.49 12.35
N LEU A 61 3.86 24.27 11.82
CA LEU A 61 4.30 23.09 12.55
C LEU A 61 5.71 23.31 13.13
N ARG A 62 6.65 23.76 12.28
CA ARG A 62 8.04 24.01 12.68
C ARG A 62 8.16 25.10 13.74
N THR A 63 7.61 26.27 13.48
CA THR A 63 7.81 27.43 14.36
C THR A 63 7.00 27.35 15.65
N ARG A 64 5.76 26.84 15.60
CA ARG A 64 4.86 26.89 16.76
C ARG A 64 4.95 25.66 17.65
N TYR A 65 5.14 24.48 17.05
CA TYR A 65 5.06 23.22 17.79
C TYR A 65 6.43 22.56 17.95
N LEU A 66 7.28 22.53 16.92
CA LEU A 66 8.59 21.88 17.04
C LEU A 66 9.56 22.69 17.89
N GLU A 67 9.61 24.02 17.73
CA GLU A 67 10.47 24.89 18.56
C GLU A 67 10.08 24.83 20.05
N GLU A 68 8.78 24.80 20.37
CA GLU A 68 8.29 24.61 21.75
C GLU A 68 8.76 23.27 22.33
N LEU A 69 8.72 22.19 21.54
CA LEU A 69 9.15 20.85 21.97
C LEU A 69 10.68 20.70 22.05
N LEU A 70 11.44 21.38 21.19
CA LEU A 70 12.91 21.40 21.22
C LEU A 70 13.45 22.00 22.54
N SER A 71 12.67 22.86 23.18
CA SER A 71 13.01 23.45 24.49
C SER A 71 12.89 22.47 25.66
N LEU A 72 12.29 21.30 25.44
CA LEU A 72 12.07 20.27 26.47
C LEU A 72 13.16 19.19 26.40
N THR A 73 13.82 18.90 27.51
CA THR A 73 14.92 17.92 27.56
C THR A 73 14.47 16.47 27.44
N ASP A 74 13.23 16.18 27.85
CA ASP A 74 12.76 14.80 28.01
C ASP A 74 12.06 14.26 26.76
N ILE A 75 11.52 15.12 25.89
CA ILE A 75 10.71 14.73 24.73
C ILE A 75 11.50 14.94 23.44
N ARG A 76 11.75 13.87 22.68
CA ARG A 76 12.25 14.02 21.31
C ARG A 76 11.16 14.65 20.42
N PRO A 77 11.46 15.74 19.70
CA PRO A 77 10.52 16.38 18.81
C PRO A 77 10.21 15.48 17.59
N PRO A 78 9.09 15.72 16.89
CA PRO A 78 8.82 15.11 15.60
C PRO A 78 9.94 15.40 14.58
N GLU A 79 10.53 14.35 14.02
CA GLU A 79 11.59 14.44 13.02
C GLU A 79 11.03 14.19 11.62
N PRO A 80 11.52 14.89 10.58
CA PRO A 80 11.11 14.62 9.22
C PRO A 80 11.64 13.25 8.76
N LEU A 81 10.85 12.52 7.99
CA LEU A 81 11.29 11.29 7.33
C LEU A 81 12.21 11.68 6.15
N PRO A 82 13.52 11.36 6.19
CA PRO A 82 14.49 11.90 5.24
C PRO A 82 14.27 11.41 3.80
N TRP A 83 13.76 10.18 3.67
CA TRP A 83 13.45 9.56 2.38
C TRP A 83 12.09 9.98 1.81
N TYR A 84 11.25 10.69 2.58
CA TYR A 84 9.94 11.11 2.11
C TYR A 84 10.06 12.41 1.28
N PRO A 85 9.49 12.46 0.05
CA PRO A 85 9.65 13.61 -0.82
C PRO A 85 9.27 14.95 -0.17
N SER A 86 10.10 15.97 -0.42
CA SER A 86 9.89 17.35 0.02
C SER A 86 9.76 17.54 1.54
N GLY A 87 10.17 16.57 2.36
CA GLY A 87 10.13 16.67 3.83
C GLY A 87 8.70 16.82 4.38
N MET A 88 7.71 16.24 3.70
CA MET A 88 6.28 16.39 4.02
C MET A 88 5.74 15.33 4.97
N ALA A 89 6.57 14.42 5.47
CA ALA A 89 6.18 13.42 6.43
C ALA A 89 7.10 13.46 7.66
N TYR A 90 6.52 13.18 8.82
CA TYR A 90 7.16 13.32 10.11
C TYR A 90 6.89 12.09 10.98
N GLN A 91 7.86 11.77 11.82
CA GLN A 91 7.85 10.68 12.78
C GLN A 91 8.03 11.22 14.18
N LEU A 92 7.13 10.83 15.08
CA LEU A 92 7.29 11.00 16.52
C LEU A 92 7.77 9.67 17.10
N HIS A 93 8.90 9.71 17.81
CA HIS A 93 9.45 8.59 18.58
C HIS A 93 8.65 8.29 19.86
N THR A 94 7.33 8.35 19.76
CA THR A 94 6.38 8.07 20.84
C THR A 94 5.23 7.26 20.29
N ASN A 95 4.59 6.45 21.14
CA ASN A 95 3.44 5.64 20.76
C ASN A 95 2.13 6.45 20.84
N ARG A 96 1.07 5.95 20.20
CA ARG A 96 -0.24 6.63 20.12
C ARG A 96 -0.87 6.94 21.48
N LEU A 97 -0.62 6.13 22.50
CA LEU A 97 -1.19 6.31 23.84
C LEU A 97 -0.40 7.34 24.66
N ALA A 98 0.92 7.39 24.48
CA ALA A 98 1.80 8.35 25.13
C ALA A 98 1.45 9.78 24.70
N ILE A 99 1.21 10.01 23.41
CA ILE A 99 0.78 11.32 22.88
C ILE A 99 -0.49 11.84 23.58
N ARG A 100 -1.41 10.95 23.95
CA ARG A 100 -2.65 11.32 24.65
C ARG A 100 -2.49 11.58 26.15
N LYS A 101 -1.38 11.14 26.75
CA LYS A 101 -1.17 11.20 28.21
C LYS A 101 -0.18 12.27 28.63
N ILE A 102 0.76 12.62 27.76
CA ILE A 102 1.79 13.64 28.00
C ILE A 102 1.16 15.02 27.79
N ASN A 103 1.18 15.87 28.81
CA ASN A 103 0.50 17.18 28.79
C ASN A 103 1.12 18.12 27.75
N GLU A 104 2.44 18.04 27.60
CA GLU A 104 3.28 18.81 26.69
C GLU A 104 2.95 18.47 25.22
N LEU A 105 2.50 17.23 24.95
CA LEU A 105 2.09 16.78 23.62
C LEU A 105 0.59 16.98 23.34
N GLN A 106 -0.23 17.42 24.32
CA GLN A 106 -1.67 17.65 24.12
C GLN A 106 -1.95 18.69 23.04
N ARG A 107 -1.19 19.80 23.03
CA ARG A 107 -1.34 20.86 22.02
C ARG A 107 -1.08 20.33 20.61
N LEU A 108 0.02 19.58 20.45
CA LEU A 108 0.36 18.94 19.18
C LEU A 108 -0.67 17.87 18.79
N HIS A 109 -1.14 17.06 19.73
CA HIS A 109 -2.17 16.06 19.49
C HIS A 109 -3.47 16.69 18.98
N SER A 110 -3.96 17.75 19.65
CA SER A 110 -5.17 18.47 19.24
C SER A 110 -5.01 19.06 17.84
N PHE A 111 -3.86 19.69 17.55
CA PHE A 111 -3.53 20.16 16.21
C PHE A 111 -3.58 19.02 15.17
N LEU A 112 -2.92 17.89 15.44
CA LEU A 112 -2.92 16.74 14.53
C LEU A 112 -4.33 16.18 14.30
N VAL A 113 -5.19 16.17 15.33
CA VAL A 113 -6.59 15.72 15.22
C VAL A 113 -7.38 16.68 14.33
N THR A 114 -7.34 17.99 14.62
CA THR A 114 -8.05 19.02 13.85
C THR A 114 -7.61 19.02 12.39
N GLU A 115 -6.30 19.00 12.13
CA GLU A 115 -5.77 18.98 10.75
C GLU A 115 -6.04 17.66 10.02
N THR A 116 -6.26 16.56 10.75
CA THR A 116 -6.72 15.29 10.16
C THR A 116 -8.21 15.34 9.80
N GLU A 117 -9.02 16.05 10.58
CA GLU A 117 -10.46 16.21 10.31
C GLU A 117 -10.69 17.13 9.10
N THR A 118 -9.88 18.18 8.95
CA THR A 118 -9.91 19.08 7.78
C THR A 118 -9.28 18.49 6.52
N GLY A 119 -8.51 17.40 6.64
CA GLY A 119 -7.88 16.72 5.50
C GLY A 119 -6.50 17.25 5.10
N HIS A 120 -5.91 18.15 5.89
CA HIS A 120 -4.57 18.68 5.64
C HIS A 120 -3.44 17.77 6.13
N ILE A 121 -3.73 16.89 7.09
CA ILE A 121 -2.81 15.87 7.59
C ILE A 121 -3.47 14.49 7.47
N THR A 122 -2.68 13.50 7.08
CA THR A 122 -3.09 12.09 7.17
C THR A 122 -2.15 11.35 8.10
N ARG A 123 -2.71 10.71 9.13
CA ARG A 123 -1.96 9.78 10.00
C ARG A 123 -1.84 8.44 9.29
N GLN A 124 -0.62 8.01 9.01
CA GLN A 124 -0.33 6.80 8.29
C GLN A 124 1.06 6.32 8.69
N GLU A 125 1.23 5.00 8.77
CA GLU A 125 2.52 4.38 9.03
C GLU A 125 3.54 4.69 7.93
N ALA A 126 4.79 4.94 8.31
CA ALA A 126 5.92 5.16 7.39
C ALA A 126 5.96 4.14 6.25
N VAL A 127 5.95 2.84 6.56
CA VAL A 127 6.01 1.78 5.53
C VAL A 127 4.79 1.71 4.63
N SER A 128 3.63 2.14 5.12
CA SER A 128 2.40 2.22 4.31
C SER A 128 2.47 3.35 3.27
N MET A 129 3.40 4.30 3.44
CA MET A 129 3.65 5.37 2.47
C MET A 129 4.50 4.93 1.28
N VAL A 130 5.21 3.80 1.38
CA VAL A 130 6.19 3.33 0.39
C VAL A 130 5.53 2.90 -0.93
N PRO A 131 4.47 2.05 -0.94
CA PRO A 131 3.92 1.54 -2.20
C PRO A 131 3.45 2.62 -3.17
N PRO A 132 2.72 3.68 -2.75
CA PRO A 132 2.34 4.75 -3.66
C PRO A 132 3.53 5.56 -4.21
N LEU A 133 4.65 5.65 -3.47
CA LEU A 133 5.84 6.37 -3.93
C LEU A 133 6.57 5.59 -5.04
N VAL A 134 6.74 4.27 -4.85
CA VAL A 134 7.43 3.43 -5.85
C VAL A 134 6.57 3.10 -7.07
N LEU A 135 5.24 3.26 -6.95
CA LEU A 135 4.32 3.15 -8.07
C LEU A 135 4.55 4.25 -9.12
N ASP A 136 5.16 5.38 -8.74
CA ASP A 136 5.50 6.50 -9.65
C ASP A 136 4.29 6.93 -10.52
N VAL A 137 3.24 7.39 -9.83
CA VAL A 137 1.99 7.86 -10.45
C VAL A 137 2.20 9.26 -11.03
N ARG A 138 1.68 9.50 -12.24
CA ARG A 138 1.70 10.79 -12.95
C ARG A 138 0.28 11.29 -13.20
N SER A 139 0.12 12.58 -13.46
CA SER A 139 -1.18 13.26 -13.61
C SER A 139 -2.07 12.66 -14.69
N SER A 140 -1.51 12.09 -15.74
CA SER A 140 -2.25 11.48 -16.86
C SER A 140 -2.53 9.99 -16.68
N HIS A 141 -1.99 9.33 -15.65
CA HIS A 141 -2.14 7.89 -15.51
C HIS A 141 -3.57 7.50 -15.09
N ARG A 142 -4.06 6.41 -15.68
CA ARG A 142 -5.14 5.60 -15.11
C ARG A 142 -4.56 4.68 -14.05
N VAL A 143 -5.02 4.83 -12.81
CA VAL A 143 -4.52 4.11 -11.64
C VAL A 143 -5.64 3.26 -11.04
N LEU A 144 -5.35 2.00 -10.74
CA LEU A 144 -6.24 1.11 -10.00
C LEU A 144 -5.62 0.79 -8.63
N ASP A 145 -6.37 1.01 -7.55
CA ASP A 145 -6.08 0.48 -6.23
C ASP A 145 -7.02 -0.69 -5.94
N MET A 146 -6.48 -1.91 -5.93
CA MET A 146 -7.27 -3.14 -5.91
C MET A 146 -7.90 -3.45 -4.54
N CYS A 147 -7.26 -2.98 -3.47
CA CYS A 147 -7.61 -3.24 -2.07
C CYS A 147 -7.50 -1.94 -1.27
N ALA A 148 -8.27 -0.95 -1.71
CA ALA A 148 -8.04 0.45 -1.40
C ALA A 148 -8.38 0.84 0.03
N ALA A 149 -9.33 0.16 0.70
CA ALA A 149 -9.76 0.60 2.01
C ALA A 149 -8.65 0.34 3.06
N PRO A 150 -8.42 1.25 4.02
CA PRO A 150 -9.26 2.39 4.40
C PRO A 150 -9.00 3.68 3.61
N GLY A 151 -8.21 3.66 2.54
CA GLY A 151 -8.00 4.80 1.62
C GLY A 151 -6.74 5.62 1.87
N SER A 152 -5.85 5.19 2.79
CA SER A 152 -4.63 5.95 3.10
C SER A 152 -3.63 5.96 1.94
N LYS A 153 -3.46 4.82 1.26
CA LYS A 153 -2.58 4.70 0.09
C LYS A 153 -3.19 5.38 -1.14
N THR A 154 -4.46 5.12 -1.41
CA THR A 154 -5.24 5.78 -2.46
C THR A 154 -5.19 7.31 -2.33
N GLY A 155 -5.38 7.83 -1.12
CA GLY A 155 -5.30 9.27 -0.82
C GLY A 155 -3.90 9.88 -1.01
N GLN A 156 -2.85 9.07 -1.15
CA GLN A 156 -1.49 9.54 -1.43
C GLN A 156 -1.26 9.83 -2.92
N MET A 157 -1.90 9.06 -3.78
CA MET A 157 -1.62 9.01 -5.22
C MET A 157 -1.89 10.33 -5.97
N PRO A 158 -2.98 11.09 -5.72
CA PRO A 158 -3.22 12.35 -6.42
C PRO A 158 -2.06 13.35 -6.30
N ARG A 159 -1.33 13.32 -5.18
CA ARG A 159 -0.22 14.23 -4.92
C ARG A 159 1.07 13.78 -5.62
N ALA A 160 1.30 12.47 -5.76
CA ALA A 160 2.42 11.97 -6.56
C ALA A 160 2.24 12.37 -8.04
N ALA A 161 0.98 12.42 -8.48
CA ALA A 161 0.60 12.72 -9.85
C ALA A 161 0.78 14.19 -10.26
N ALA A 162 0.68 15.16 -9.33
CA ALA A 162 0.73 16.58 -9.64
C ALA A 162 2.09 17.22 -9.30
N PRO A 163 2.91 17.64 -10.29
CA PRO A 163 4.10 18.43 -10.02
C PRO A 163 3.74 19.75 -9.31
N TRP A 164 4.55 20.14 -8.33
CA TRP A 164 4.49 21.40 -7.57
C TRP A 164 4.60 22.69 -8.42
N ARG A 165 4.60 22.60 -9.76
CA ARG A 165 4.79 23.75 -10.65
C ARG A 165 3.55 24.64 -10.65
N ARG A 166 3.62 25.69 -9.83
CA ARG A 166 3.09 27.06 -10.03
C ARG A 166 1.90 27.20 -11.01
N GLN A 167 0.82 26.44 -10.85
CA GLN A 167 -0.38 26.59 -11.69
C GLN A 167 -1.24 27.74 -11.17
N ARG A 168 -1.49 28.71 -12.06
CA ARG A 168 -2.29 29.89 -11.82
C ARG A 168 -3.74 29.54 -12.15
N GLY A 169 -4.62 29.65 -11.16
CA GLY A 169 -6.07 29.60 -11.36
C GLY A 169 -6.71 28.22 -11.36
N TRP A 170 -8.01 28.19 -11.03
CA TRP A 170 -8.83 26.97 -10.92
C TRP A 170 -9.05 26.27 -12.27
N THR A 171 -8.99 27.00 -13.38
CA THR A 171 -9.36 26.54 -14.72
C THR A 171 -8.28 25.72 -15.42
N GLU A 172 -6.99 25.97 -15.12
CA GLU A 172 -5.86 25.20 -15.68
C GLU A 172 -5.65 23.86 -14.97
N LEU A 173 -6.08 23.75 -13.71
CA LEU A 173 -5.95 22.53 -12.90
C LEU A 173 -6.90 21.42 -13.37
N TRP A 174 -8.10 21.78 -13.82
CA TRP A 174 -9.05 20.83 -14.40
C TRP A 174 -8.59 20.32 -15.77
N ARG A 175 -7.91 21.16 -16.56
CA ARG A 175 -7.30 20.78 -17.83
C ARG A 175 -6.00 19.96 -17.70
N ALA A 176 -5.42 19.89 -16.50
CA ALA A 176 -4.16 19.17 -16.25
C ALA A 176 -4.36 17.82 -15.54
N ALA A 177 -5.58 17.50 -15.11
CA ALA A 177 -5.93 16.28 -14.41
C ALA A 177 -6.66 15.30 -15.35
N ASP A 178 -5.96 14.85 -16.39
CA ASP A 178 -6.49 13.86 -17.35
C ASP A 178 -6.50 12.42 -16.79
N GLY A 179 -5.85 12.20 -15.64
CA GLY A 179 -5.75 10.89 -15.01
C GLY A 179 -6.94 10.52 -14.12
N LEU A 180 -7.14 9.21 -14.00
CA LEU A 180 -8.23 8.59 -13.25
C LEU A 180 -7.67 7.70 -12.14
N ILE A 181 -8.19 7.80 -10.92
CA ILE A 181 -7.87 6.86 -9.84
C ILE A 181 -9.13 6.08 -9.47
N VAL A 182 -9.11 4.78 -9.77
CA VAL A 182 -10.15 3.82 -9.38
C VAL A 182 -9.77 3.18 -8.04
N ALA A 183 -10.60 3.39 -7.04
CA ALA A 183 -10.42 2.85 -5.70
C ALA A 183 -11.43 1.71 -5.46
N ASN A 184 -10.93 0.47 -5.40
CA ASN A 184 -11.75 -0.73 -5.25
C ASN A 184 -11.49 -1.43 -3.92
N ASP A 185 -12.54 -1.93 -3.28
CA ASP A 185 -12.43 -2.81 -2.12
C ASP A 185 -13.65 -3.75 -2.10
N VAL A 186 -13.41 -5.03 -1.82
CA VAL A 186 -14.47 -6.05 -1.79
C VAL A 186 -15.40 -5.86 -0.58
N ASP A 187 -14.90 -5.31 0.52
CA ASP A 187 -15.68 -5.07 1.72
C ASP A 187 -16.40 -3.70 1.62
N GLN A 188 -17.72 -3.76 1.46
CA GLN A 188 -18.57 -2.58 1.32
C GLN A 188 -18.51 -1.64 2.54
N ARG A 189 -18.34 -2.19 3.76
CA ARG A 189 -18.24 -1.38 4.99
C ARG A 189 -16.92 -0.63 5.01
N ARG A 190 -15.83 -1.31 4.66
CA ARG A 190 -14.50 -0.67 4.55
C ARG A 190 -14.45 0.33 3.40
N ALA A 191 -15.09 0.05 2.27
CA ALA A 191 -15.22 1.00 1.16
C ALA A 191 -15.96 2.29 1.59
N TYR A 192 -16.97 2.19 2.45
CA TYR A 192 -17.64 3.39 3.01
C TYR A 192 -16.68 4.23 3.87
N MET A 193 -15.84 3.58 4.69
CA MET A 193 -14.79 4.29 5.45
C MET A 193 -13.82 5.01 4.53
N MET A 194 -13.40 4.37 3.43
CA MET A 194 -12.54 4.97 2.42
C MET A 194 -13.17 6.21 1.80
N VAL A 195 -14.44 6.17 1.39
CA VAL A 195 -15.14 7.34 0.83
C VAL A 195 -15.10 8.52 1.80
N HIS A 196 -15.31 8.29 3.10
CA HIS A 196 -15.23 9.34 4.12
C HIS A 196 -13.80 9.90 4.31
N GLN A 197 -12.77 9.08 4.10
CA GLN A 197 -11.38 9.56 4.12
C GLN A 197 -11.05 10.39 2.86
N LEU A 198 -11.41 9.88 1.69
CA LEU A 198 -11.09 10.52 0.41
C LEU A 198 -11.87 11.82 0.19
N LYS A 199 -13.12 11.93 0.67
CA LYS A 199 -13.93 13.16 0.59
C LYS A 199 -13.22 14.36 1.22
N ARG A 200 -12.40 14.16 2.25
CA ARG A 200 -11.64 15.22 2.93
C ARG A 200 -10.46 15.75 2.11
N LEU A 201 -9.95 14.97 1.16
CA LEU A 201 -8.78 15.32 0.36
C LEU A 201 -9.11 16.27 -0.82
N GLN A 202 -10.39 16.58 -1.04
CA GLN A 202 -10.87 17.51 -2.08
C GLN A 202 -10.31 17.25 -3.49
N SER A 203 -9.97 16.00 -3.81
CA SER A 203 -9.44 15.61 -5.12
C SER A 203 -10.58 15.13 -6.02
N PRO A 204 -10.70 15.63 -7.26
CA PRO A 204 -11.75 15.22 -8.19
C PRO A 204 -11.50 13.86 -8.84
N CYS A 205 -10.30 13.28 -8.71
CA CYS A 205 -9.85 12.13 -9.50
C CYS A 205 -10.30 10.75 -8.98
N PHE A 206 -11.15 10.68 -7.96
CA PHE A 206 -11.51 9.40 -7.34
C PHE A 206 -12.84 8.85 -7.85
N VAL A 207 -12.78 7.63 -8.38
CA VAL A 207 -13.97 6.84 -8.69
C VAL A 207 -13.96 5.59 -7.83
N ARG A 208 -15.02 5.41 -7.04
CA ARG A 208 -15.33 4.12 -6.42
C ARG A 208 -16.17 3.33 -7.42
N VAL A 209 -15.73 2.13 -7.76
CA VAL A 209 -16.49 1.23 -8.63
C VAL A 209 -17.14 0.15 -7.78
N PRO A 210 -18.47 -0.05 -7.84
CA PRO A 210 -19.10 -1.23 -7.26
C PRO A 210 -18.74 -2.48 -8.08
N PRO A 211 -18.80 -3.69 -7.51
CA PRO A 211 -18.63 -4.92 -8.29
C PRO A 211 -19.61 -4.95 -9.47
N ALA A 212 -19.15 -5.29 -10.66
CA ALA A 212 -20.01 -5.34 -11.84
C ALA A 212 -21.07 -6.45 -11.71
N PRO A 213 -22.29 -6.21 -12.22
CA PRO A 213 -23.30 -7.26 -12.31
C PRO A 213 -22.84 -8.37 -13.28
N PRO A 214 -23.25 -9.63 -13.05
CA PRO A 214 -23.01 -10.71 -13.99
C PRO A 214 -23.65 -10.39 -15.35
N GLY A 215 -22.93 -10.64 -16.46
CA GLY A 215 -23.39 -10.34 -17.83
C GLY A 215 -23.03 -8.94 -18.36
N ALA A 216 -22.18 -8.22 -17.62
CA ALA A 216 -21.58 -6.97 -18.06
C ALA A 216 -20.62 -7.20 -19.26
N ASP A 217 -21.09 -6.90 -20.47
CA ASP A 217 -20.32 -7.03 -21.72
C ASP A 217 -19.66 -5.69 -22.12
N GLY A 218 -18.33 -5.66 -22.06
CA GLY A 218 -17.49 -4.55 -22.52
C GLY A 218 -16.00 -4.93 -22.51
N PRO A 219 -15.14 -4.29 -23.33
CA PRO A 219 -13.71 -4.53 -23.27
C PRO A 219 -13.15 -4.04 -21.91
N PRO A 220 -12.31 -4.81 -21.21
CA PRO A 220 -11.84 -4.44 -19.87
C PRO A 220 -11.01 -3.13 -19.91
N LEU A 221 -11.24 -2.21 -18.98
CA LEU A 221 -10.42 -1.00 -18.87
C LEU A 221 -8.99 -1.37 -18.43
N LEU A 222 -7.99 -0.86 -19.18
CA LEU A 222 -6.58 -1.02 -18.86
C LEU A 222 -6.03 0.17 -18.06
N PHE A 223 -5.15 -0.14 -17.11
CA PHE A 223 -4.54 0.85 -16.21
C PHE A 223 -3.04 0.95 -16.46
N ASP A 224 -2.50 2.17 -16.38
CA ASP A 224 -1.05 2.43 -16.47
C ASP A 224 -0.34 2.07 -15.17
N ARG A 225 -1.07 2.14 -14.05
CA ARG A 225 -0.59 1.87 -12.70
C ARG A 225 -1.59 1.03 -11.92
N VAL A 226 -1.11 -0.02 -11.27
CA VAL A 226 -1.94 -0.86 -10.40
C VAL A 226 -1.27 -0.98 -9.03
N LEU A 227 -1.98 -0.67 -7.96
CA LEU A 227 -1.57 -0.95 -6.59
C LEU A 227 -2.35 -2.18 -6.09
N ALA A 228 -1.61 -3.22 -5.71
CA ALA A 228 -2.11 -4.43 -5.08
C ALA A 228 -1.58 -4.52 -3.64
N ASP A 229 -2.15 -3.72 -2.74
CA ASP A 229 -1.92 -3.83 -1.30
C ASP A 229 -2.82 -4.92 -0.70
N VAL A 230 -2.40 -6.17 -0.84
CA VAL A 230 -3.28 -7.33 -0.67
C VAL A 230 -3.56 -7.63 0.81
N PRO A 231 -4.72 -8.26 1.13
CA PRO A 231 -4.96 -8.77 2.48
C PRO A 231 -3.88 -9.79 2.88
N CYS A 232 -3.29 -9.57 4.06
CA CYS A 232 -2.14 -10.30 4.61
C CYS A 232 -2.46 -10.85 6.01
N SER A 233 -1.66 -11.83 6.46
CA SER A 233 -1.68 -12.31 7.85
C SER A 233 -1.35 -11.19 8.85
N GLY A 234 -0.58 -10.19 8.41
CA GLY A 234 -0.28 -8.96 9.14
C GLY A 234 0.73 -9.12 10.26
N ASP A 235 1.56 -10.15 10.23
CA ASP A 235 2.59 -10.39 11.24
C ASP A 235 3.68 -9.33 11.30
N GLY A 236 3.93 -8.58 10.22
CA GLY A 236 4.73 -7.35 10.22
C GLY A 236 4.13 -6.20 11.05
N THR A 237 2.87 -6.31 11.47
CA THR A 237 2.17 -5.27 12.26
C THR A 237 2.23 -5.50 13.77
N ALA A 238 3.01 -6.47 14.26
CA ALA A 238 3.10 -6.83 15.67
C ALA A 238 3.35 -5.63 16.60
N ARG A 239 4.20 -4.68 16.19
CA ARG A 239 4.49 -3.44 16.95
C ARG A 239 3.30 -2.50 17.13
N LYS A 240 2.30 -2.58 16.24
CA LYS A 240 1.06 -1.80 16.28
C LYS A 240 -0.09 -2.57 16.91
N ASN A 241 -0.16 -3.87 16.66
CA ASN A 241 -1.18 -4.76 17.19
C ASN A 241 -0.51 -6.00 17.79
N PRO A 242 -0.09 -5.95 19.07
CA PRO A 242 0.60 -7.07 19.72
C PRO A 242 -0.20 -8.37 19.72
N GLY A 243 -1.53 -8.28 19.65
CA GLY A 243 -2.39 -9.46 19.57
C GLY A 243 -2.15 -10.34 18.34
N VAL A 244 -1.52 -9.81 17.27
CA VAL A 244 -1.10 -10.62 16.12
C VAL A 244 -0.04 -11.64 16.53
N TRP A 245 0.92 -11.26 17.36
CA TRP A 245 1.98 -12.15 17.86
C TRP A 245 1.38 -13.37 18.58
N ARG A 246 0.45 -13.14 19.52
CA ARG A 246 -0.23 -14.22 20.27
C ARG A 246 -1.01 -15.18 19.41
N ARG A 247 -1.72 -14.65 18.41
CA ARG A 247 -2.62 -15.45 17.57
C ARG A 247 -1.91 -16.07 16.38
N TRP A 248 -0.64 -15.74 16.14
CA TRP A 248 0.07 -16.17 14.96
C TRP A 248 0.12 -17.69 14.86
N LYS A 249 -0.19 -18.20 13.67
CA LYS A 249 -0.12 -19.60 13.28
C LYS A 249 0.42 -19.67 11.85
N PRO A 250 1.21 -20.70 11.49
CA PRO A 250 1.70 -20.88 10.12
C PRO A 250 0.58 -20.85 9.07
N GLY A 251 -0.59 -21.38 9.46
CA GLY A 251 -1.72 -21.45 8.55
C GLY A 251 -2.40 -20.13 8.18
N HIS A 252 -2.13 -19.03 8.88
CA HIS A 252 -2.69 -17.74 8.50
C HIS A 252 -2.16 -17.26 7.15
N ALA A 253 -0.86 -17.43 6.91
CA ALA A 253 -0.20 -17.09 5.64
C ALA A 253 -0.64 -18.04 4.51
N ASN A 254 -0.62 -19.35 4.77
CA ASN A 254 -0.90 -20.37 3.76
C ASN A 254 -2.32 -20.26 3.18
N ASN A 255 -3.31 -19.89 3.99
CA ASN A 255 -4.69 -19.70 3.55
C ASN A 255 -4.86 -18.48 2.62
N LEU A 256 -3.98 -17.48 2.72
CA LEU A 256 -4.07 -16.24 1.95
C LEU A 256 -3.26 -16.28 0.65
N HIS A 257 -2.22 -17.12 0.56
CA HIS A 257 -1.34 -17.21 -0.61
C HIS A 257 -2.10 -17.33 -1.94
N LEU A 258 -3.11 -18.21 -2.02
CA LEU A 258 -3.87 -18.38 -3.26
C LEU A 258 -4.72 -17.15 -3.61
N THR A 259 -5.30 -16.50 -2.60
CA THR A 259 -6.09 -15.28 -2.79
C THR A 259 -5.18 -14.14 -3.26
N GLN A 260 -4.02 -13.97 -2.63
CA GLN A 260 -3.01 -12.99 -3.01
C GLN A 260 -2.50 -13.22 -4.44
N ALA A 261 -2.22 -14.48 -4.80
CA ALA A 261 -1.84 -14.84 -6.17
C ALA A 261 -2.95 -14.52 -7.19
N LYS A 262 -4.23 -14.77 -6.86
CA LYS A 262 -5.37 -14.41 -7.73
C LYS A 262 -5.49 -12.90 -7.90
N ILE A 263 -5.34 -12.12 -6.81
CA ILE A 263 -5.39 -10.66 -6.87
C ILE A 263 -4.23 -10.14 -7.73
N LEU A 264 -3.01 -10.63 -7.52
CA LEU A 264 -1.85 -10.23 -8.31
C LEU A 264 -2.03 -10.58 -9.79
N LYS A 265 -2.49 -11.80 -10.10
CA LYS A 265 -2.79 -12.25 -11.47
C LYS A 265 -3.79 -11.31 -12.15
N ARG A 266 -4.88 -10.99 -11.46
CA ARG A 266 -5.91 -10.08 -11.96
C ARG A 266 -5.39 -8.66 -12.16
N GLY A 267 -4.53 -8.18 -11.25
CA GLY A 267 -3.88 -6.89 -11.39
C GLY A 267 -3.00 -6.80 -12.64
N LEU A 268 -2.26 -7.86 -12.96
CA LEU A 268 -1.44 -7.93 -14.18
C LEU A 268 -2.27 -8.01 -15.46
N GLU A 269 -3.44 -8.66 -15.41
CA GLU A 269 -4.38 -8.67 -16.55
C GLU A 269 -4.86 -7.25 -16.86
N LEU A 270 -5.29 -6.51 -15.84
CA LEU A 270 -5.79 -5.14 -15.95
C LEU A 270 -4.69 -4.10 -16.20
N LEU A 271 -3.42 -4.48 -16.12
CA LEU A 271 -2.29 -3.61 -16.39
C LEU A 271 -2.04 -3.50 -17.89
N ALA A 272 -1.90 -2.28 -18.39
CA ALA A 272 -1.46 -2.01 -19.75
C ALA A 272 -0.02 -2.51 -19.97
N VAL A 273 0.31 -2.87 -21.21
CA VAL A 273 1.71 -3.14 -21.59
C VAL A 273 2.51 -1.84 -21.43
N GLY A 274 3.67 -1.91 -20.78
CA GLY A 274 4.46 -0.76 -20.33
C GLY A 274 4.03 -0.18 -18.96
N GLY A 275 2.92 -0.67 -18.41
CA GLY A 275 2.43 -0.27 -17.08
C GLY A 275 3.26 -0.86 -15.94
N ARG A 276 3.08 -0.28 -14.74
CA ARG A 276 3.71 -0.76 -13.50
C ARG A 276 2.67 -1.18 -12.47
N LEU A 277 2.84 -2.37 -11.90
CA LEU A 277 2.09 -2.86 -10.75
C LEU A 277 2.99 -2.88 -9.52
N VAL A 278 2.49 -2.42 -8.38
CA VAL A 278 3.16 -2.59 -7.08
C VAL A 278 2.35 -3.55 -6.23
N TYR A 279 2.96 -4.68 -5.90
CA TYR A 279 2.46 -5.64 -4.93
C TYR A 279 3.04 -5.29 -3.56
N SER A 280 2.19 -5.19 -2.54
CA SER A 280 2.66 -4.96 -1.17
C SER A 280 1.88 -5.74 -0.13
N THR A 281 2.57 -6.11 0.94
CA THR A 281 1.97 -6.75 2.10
C THR A 281 2.51 -6.16 3.40
N CYS A 282 1.70 -6.29 4.43
CA CYS A 282 2.03 -6.03 5.83
C CYS A 282 2.60 -7.27 6.55
N SER A 283 3.09 -8.26 5.79
CA SER A 283 3.57 -9.56 6.27
C SER A 283 5.07 -9.70 6.06
N LEU A 284 5.75 -10.37 6.99
CA LEU A 284 7.15 -10.78 6.84
C LEU A 284 7.29 -12.19 6.26
N ASN A 285 6.19 -12.93 6.15
CA ASN A 285 6.19 -14.32 5.73
C ASN A 285 6.51 -14.47 4.23
N PRO A 286 7.58 -15.20 3.84
CA PRO A 286 7.91 -15.41 2.43
C PRO A 286 6.83 -16.14 1.63
N VAL A 287 5.97 -16.94 2.27
CA VAL A 287 4.84 -17.62 1.63
C VAL A 287 3.82 -16.60 1.07
N GLU A 288 3.65 -15.45 1.73
CA GLU A 288 2.76 -14.37 1.25
C GLU A 288 3.48 -13.37 0.33
N ASN A 289 4.81 -13.46 0.26
CA ASN A 289 5.66 -12.45 -0.39
C ASN A 289 6.33 -13.04 -1.63
N GLU A 290 7.58 -13.49 -1.52
CA GLU A 290 8.37 -14.02 -2.64
C GLU A 290 7.74 -15.24 -3.28
N ALA A 291 7.07 -16.10 -2.52
CA ALA A 291 6.38 -17.26 -3.09
C ALA A 291 5.23 -16.85 -4.02
N VAL A 292 4.48 -15.79 -3.68
CA VAL A 292 3.40 -15.26 -4.53
C VAL A 292 3.97 -14.60 -5.78
N VAL A 293 5.00 -13.77 -5.61
CA VAL A 293 5.67 -13.07 -6.72
C VAL A 293 6.35 -14.07 -7.66
N GLY A 294 7.09 -15.04 -7.12
CA GLY A 294 7.80 -16.07 -7.87
C GLY A 294 6.88 -16.96 -8.66
N LYS A 295 5.79 -17.44 -8.04
CA LYS A 295 4.76 -18.20 -8.74
C LYS A 295 4.24 -17.46 -9.97
N LEU A 296 3.89 -16.17 -9.79
CA LEU A 296 3.34 -15.38 -10.89
C LEU A 296 4.39 -15.06 -11.96
N LEU A 297 5.64 -14.77 -11.59
CA LEU A 297 6.70 -14.52 -12.56
C LEU A 297 6.94 -15.74 -13.46
N LEU A 298 6.96 -16.95 -12.90
CA LEU A 298 7.05 -18.18 -13.70
C LEU A 298 5.87 -18.34 -14.67
N GLU A 299 4.63 -18.15 -14.19
CA GLU A 299 3.44 -18.24 -15.04
C GLU A 299 3.48 -17.23 -16.20
N THR A 300 4.15 -16.07 -16.04
CA THR A 300 4.17 -15.01 -17.06
C THR A 300 5.16 -15.24 -18.20
N GLU A 301 6.03 -16.24 -18.11
CA GLU A 301 7.01 -16.62 -19.16
C GLU A 301 7.83 -15.41 -19.69
N GLY A 302 8.27 -14.53 -18.78
CA GLY A 302 9.05 -13.34 -19.11
C GLY A 302 8.24 -12.18 -19.71
N SER A 303 6.91 -12.24 -19.69
CA SER A 303 6.04 -11.11 -20.09
C SER A 303 6.01 -10.00 -19.03
N VAL A 304 6.37 -10.32 -17.80
CA VAL A 304 6.43 -9.40 -16.66
C VAL A 304 7.81 -9.49 -16.03
N GLU A 305 8.37 -8.34 -15.68
CA GLU A 305 9.69 -8.23 -15.06
C GLU A 305 9.59 -7.58 -13.69
N LEU A 306 10.40 -8.08 -12.75
CA LEU A 306 10.60 -7.44 -11.45
C LEU A 306 11.60 -6.28 -11.58
N VAL A 307 11.23 -5.11 -11.08
CA VAL A 307 11.98 -3.86 -11.25
C VAL A 307 12.48 -3.35 -9.91
N ASP A 308 13.75 -2.96 -9.86
CA ASP A 308 14.31 -2.32 -8.68
C ASP A 308 13.86 -0.85 -8.57
N VAL A 309 13.10 -0.57 -7.51
CA VAL A 309 12.52 0.73 -7.21
C VAL A 309 13.20 1.43 -6.03
N ARG A 310 14.25 0.85 -5.44
CA ARG A 310 14.98 1.45 -4.29
C ARG A 310 15.54 2.83 -4.62
N ARG A 311 15.91 3.06 -5.88
CA ARG A 311 16.37 4.37 -6.39
C ARG A 311 15.34 5.50 -6.24
N LEU A 312 14.04 5.18 -6.15
CA LEU A 312 12.98 6.17 -5.95
C LEU A 312 12.85 6.62 -4.49
N LEU A 313 13.53 5.93 -3.56
CA LEU A 313 13.48 6.17 -2.12
C LEU A 313 14.89 6.32 -1.54
N PRO A 314 15.63 7.38 -1.91
CA PRO A 314 16.98 7.59 -1.43
C PRO A 314 16.98 7.70 0.11
N GLY A 315 17.85 6.93 0.76
CA GLY A 315 17.99 6.90 2.22
C GLY A 315 16.97 6.01 2.96
N PHE A 316 16.03 5.38 2.25
CA PHE A 316 15.13 4.39 2.86
C PHE A 316 15.86 3.05 3.04
N LYS A 317 15.86 2.51 4.26
CA LYS A 317 16.53 1.24 4.55
C LYS A 317 15.59 0.06 4.28
N SER A 318 16.01 -0.84 3.39
CA SER A 318 15.33 -2.10 3.09
C SER A 318 16.35 -3.19 2.80
N LEU A 319 16.01 -4.43 3.13
CA LEU A 319 16.75 -5.62 2.72
C LEU A 319 16.23 -6.12 1.36
N PRO A 320 17.07 -6.83 0.57
CA PRO A 320 16.61 -7.54 -0.61
C PRO A 320 15.58 -8.63 -0.25
N GLY A 321 14.79 -9.06 -1.24
CA GLY A 321 13.96 -10.25 -1.11
C GLY A 321 14.79 -11.51 -0.87
N LEU A 322 14.14 -12.54 -0.32
CA LEU A 322 14.77 -13.82 -0.07
C LEU A 322 14.89 -14.65 -1.35
N SER A 323 16.04 -15.30 -1.54
CA SER A 323 16.24 -16.32 -2.58
C SER A 323 15.92 -17.73 -2.09
N SER A 324 15.95 -17.95 -0.77
CA SER A 324 15.61 -19.22 -0.13
C SER A 324 14.99 -18.99 1.24
N TRP A 325 14.03 -19.85 1.62
CA TRP A 325 13.33 -19.79 2.90
C TRP A 325 12.79 -21.15 3.32
N LYS A 326 12.35 -21.24 4.58
CA LYS A 326 11.77 -22.45 5.14
C LYS A 326 10.26 -22.29 5.30
N VAL A 327 9.51 -23.35 5.03
CA VAL A 327 8.06 -23.39 5.19
C VAL A 327 7.72 -24.18 6.44
N MET A 328 6.87 -23.62 7.31
CA MET A 328 6.45 -24.28 8.54
C MET A 328 5.13 -25.04 8.34
N GLY A 329 5.12 -26.33 8.71
CA GLY A 329 3.91 -27.16 8.77
C GLY A 329 3.03 -26.85 9.99
N ALA A 330 1.87 -27.49 10.08
CA ALA A 330 0.88 -27.25 11.14
C ALA A 330 1.41 -27.53 12.55
N ASN A 331 2.34 -28.48 12.67
CA ASN A 331 2.93 -28.90 13.95
C ASN A 331 4.21 -28.13 14.32
N GLY A 332 4.60 -27.11 13.54
CA GLY A 332 5.82 -26.33 13.79
C GLY A 332 7.11 -26.96 13.27
N THR A 333 7.02 -28.01 12.46
CA THR A 333 8.15 -28.58 11.70
C THR A 333 8.49 -27.68 10.53
N LEU A 334 9.77 -27.44 10.30
CA LEU A 334 10.27 -26.64 9.19
C LEU A 334 10.70 -27.54 8.04
N PHE A 335 10.27 -27.21 6.84
CA PHE A 335 10.61 -27.91 5.60
C PHE A 335 11.34 -26.96 4.65
N GLU A 336 12.41 -27.44 4.03
CA GLU A 336 13.15 -26.69 3.00
C GLU A 336 12.63 -27.00 1.60
N LYS A 337 12.14 -28.22 1.37
CA LYS A 337 11.59 -28.68 0.09
C LYS A 337 10.20 -29.26 0.25
N TYR A 338 9.42 -29.23 -0.84
CA TYR A 338 8.11 -29.86 -0.84
C TYR A 338 8.20 -31.39 -0.79
N SER A 339 9.24 -31.97 -1.40
CA SER A 339 9.49 -33.42 -1.40
C SER A 339 9.65 -34.02 0.00
N ASP A 340 10.11 -33.20 0.95
CA ASP A 340 10.41 -33.63 2.32
C ASP A 340 9.18 -33.57 3.23
N VAL A 341 8.05 -33.07 2.71
CA VAL A 341 6.79 -32.99 3.44
C VAL A 341 6.15 -34.39 3.51
N PRO A 342 6.00 -34.98 4.72
CA PRO A 342 5.44 -36.32 4.85
C PRO A 342 3.98 -36.35 4.37
N VAL A 343 3.62 -37.43 3.67
CA VAL A 343 2.26 -37.67 3.19
C VAL A 343 1.33 -37.78 4.40
N GLY A 344 0.44 -36.81 4.56
CA GLY A 344 -0.41 -36.67 5.74
C GLY A 344 -1.03 -35.29 5.83
N ARG A 345 -1.26 -34.81 7.05
CA ARG A 345 -1.92 -33.52 7.31
C ARG A 345 -1.19 -32.32 6.67
N ASP A 346 0.14 -32.33 6.72
CA ASP A 346 0.95 -31.24 6.16
C ASP A 346 0.97 -31.27 4.62
N HIS A 347 0.94 -32.45 3.99
CA HIS A 347 0.84 -32.57 2.53
C HIS A 347 -0.50 -32.07 1.97
N ALA A 348 -1.59 -32.15 2.75
CA ALA A 348 -2.87 -31.56 2.38
C ALA A 348 -2.90 -30.02 2.49
N TYR A 349 -1.98 -29.46 3.28
CA TYR A 349 -1.99 -28.06 3.67
C TYR A 349 -0.92 -27.21 2.97
N LEU A 350 0.27 -27.78 2.82
CA LEU A 350 1.39 -27.17 2.13
C LEU A 350 1.26 -27.43 0.62
N ARG A 351 1.71 -26.46 -0.17
CA ARG A 351 1.68 -26.54 -1.63
C ARG A 351 3.08 -26.36 -2.19
N PRO A 352 3.39 -26.94 -3.36
CA PRO A 352 4.68 -26.73 -4.02
C PRO A 352 5.01 -25.25 -4.20
N SER A 353 4.01 -24.41 -4.51
CA SER A 353 4.21 -22.98 -4.73
C SER A 353 4.66 -22.18 -3.51
N PHE A 354 4.65 -22.77 -2.31
CA PHE A 354 5.13 -22.13 -1.08
C PHE A 354 6.65 -22.20 -0.94
N PHE A 355 7.29 -23.12 -1.66
CA PHE A 355 8.73 -23.38 -1.60
C PHE A 355 9.47 -22.59 -2.67
N ASP A 356 10.78 -22.43 -2.50
CA ASP A 356 11.67 -21.71 -3.43
C ASP A 356 12.12 -22.59 -4.62
N GLU A 357 11.69 -23.85 -4.68
CA GLU A 357 11.97 -24.84 -5.72
C GLU A 357 11.37 -24.40 -7.08
N GLY A 358 12.10 -23.53 -7.78
CA GLY A 358 11.71 -22.96 -9.08
C GLY A 358 11.91 -21.44 -9.16
N TYR A 359 12.20 -20.77 -8.05
CA TYR A 359 12.35 -19.31 -8.02
C TYR A 359 13.80 -18.84 -7.93
N LYS A 360 14.78 -19.75 -7.87
CA LYS A 360 16.21 -19.44 -7.66
C LYS A 360 16.83 -18.58 -8.76
N ASP A 361 16.36 -18.74 -9.99
CA ASP A 361 16.84 -17.97 -11.15
C ASP A 361 16.08 -16.64 -11.32
N LEU A 362 15.07 -16.38 -10.50
CA LEU A 362 14.33 -15.12 -10.53
C LEU A 362 15.07 -14.06 -9.72
N PRO A 363 15.05 -12.78 -10.15
CA PRO A 363 15.80 -11.70 -9.52
C PRO A 363 15.14 -11.19 -8.22
N MET A 364 14.88 -12.08 -7.25
CA MET A 364 14.17 -11.79 -6.00
C MET A 364 14.84 -10.71 -5.15
N GLU A 365 16.13 -10.46 -5.36
CA GLU A 365 16.88 -9.38 -4.71
C GLU A 365 16.38 -7.97 -5.04
N ARG A 366 15.53 -7.84 -6.08
CA ARG A 366 14.84 -6.60 -6.47
C ARG A 366 13.59 -6.32 -5.63
N CYS A 367 13.05 -7.32 -4.93
CA CYS A 367 12.01 -7.10 -3.91
C CYS A 367 12.59 -6.34 -2.72
N MET A 368 11.75 -5.59 -2.03
CA MET A 368 12.12 -4.82 -0.84
C MET A 368 11.44 -5.39 0.39
N ARG A 369 12.26 -5.82 1.35
CA ARG A 369 11.83 -6.18 2.71
C ARG A 369 12.15 -5.07 3.68
N VAL A 370 11.16 -4.66 4.46
CA VAL A 370 11.34 -3.70 5.54
C VAL A 370 11.15 -4.43 6.85
N LEU A 371 12.25 -4.60 7.58
CA LEU A 371 12.20 -5.16 8.93
C LEU A 371 12.10 -4.03 9.95
N PRO A 372 11.33 -4.20 11.03
CA PRO A 372 11.10 -3.14 12.01
C PRO A 372 12.35 -2.49 12.60
N HIS A 373 13.38 -3.30 12.88
CA HIS A 373 14.61 -2.89 13.55
C HIS A 373 15.58 -2.09 12.65
N LEU A 374 15.34 -2.01 11.33
CA LEU A 374 16.28 -1.32 10.42
C LEU A 374 16.23 0.21 10.58
N GLN A 375 15.05 0.76 10.85
CA GLN A 375 14.81 2.21 10.88
C GLN A 375 13.57 2.59 11.70
N ASP A 376 13.25 1.82 12.74
CA ASP A 376 12.13 2.06 13.64
C ASP A 376 10.78 2.20 12.92
N THR A 377 10.41 1.17 12.15
CA THR A 377 9.13 1.14 11.42
C THR A 377 8.33 -0.15 11.68
N GLY A 378 7.19 -0.31 11.02
CA GLY A 378 6.51 -1.61 10.91
C GLY A 378 7.26 -2.55 9.97
N GLY A 379 6.86 -3.82 9.98
CA GLY A 379 7.29 -4.82 9.00
C GLY A 379 6.47 -4.71 7.72
N PHE A 380 7.13 -4.79 6.56
CA PHE A 380 6.48 -4.59 5.27
C PHE A 380 7.24 -5.24 4.12
N PHE A 381 6.53 -5.58 3.05
CA PHE A 381 7.09 -6.13 1.82
C PHE A 381 6.57 -5.37 0.59
N VAL A 382 7.44 -5.12 -0.38
CA VAL A 382 7.11 -4.43 -1.63
C VAL A 382 7.82 -5.08 -2.82
N ALA A 383 7.07 -5.34 -3.87
CA ALA A 383 7.58 -5.78 -5.16
C ALA A 383 6.98 -4.93 -6.28
N ALA A 384 7.82 -4.37 -7.15
CA ALA A 384 7.39 -3.58 -8.30
C ALA A 384 7.59 -4.39 -9.58
N LEU A 385 6.52 -4.54 -10.36
CA LEU A 385 6.45 -5.37 -11.55
C LEU A 385 6.11 -4.48 -12.75
N GLU A 386 6.80 -4.67 -13.87
CA GLU A 386 6.49 -4.00 -15.15
C GLU A 386 6.08 -5.04 -16.19
N LYS A 387 4.94 -4.81 -16.85
CA LYS A 387 4.46 -5.69 -17.92
C LYS A 387 5.08 -5.27 -19.24
N ARG A 388 5.91 -6.11 -19.82
CA ARG A 388 6.63 -5.85 -21.08
C ARG A 388 5.84 -6.28 -22.32
N ARG A 389 5.03 -7.33 -22.19
CA ARG A 389 4.24 -7.92 -23.28
C ARG A 389 2.89 -8.42 -22.74
N HIS A 390 2.01 -8.86 -23.64
CA HIS A 390 0.77 -9.53 -23.23
C HIS A 390 1.08 -10.82 -22.46
N LEU A 391 0.23 -11.13 -21.47
CA LEU A 391 0.41 -12.34 -20.66
C LEU A 391 0.06 -13.57 -21.51
N PRO A 392 0.73 -14.72 -21.31
CA PRO A 392 0.57 -15.88 -22.18
C PRO A 392 -0.85 -16.47 -22.19
N TRP A 393 -1.63 -16.26 -21.11
CA TRP A 393 -3.02 -16.72 -21.01
C TRP A 393 -4.07 -15.69 -21.49
N MET A 394 -3.66 -14.51 -21.95
CA MET A 394 -4.58 -13.50 -22.46
C MET A 394 -4.74 -13.66 -23.97
N ASN A 395 -5.98 -13.64 -24.48
CA ASN A 395 -6.23 -13.54 -25.92
C ASN A 395 -5.89 -12.10 -26.40
N PRO A 396 -4.85 -11.90 -27.24
CA PRO A 396 -4.41 -10.57 -27.66
C PRO A 396 -5.54 -9.75 -28.30
N ALA A 397 -6.34 -10.36 -29.19
CA ALA A 397 -7.39 -9.67 -29.95
C ALA A 397 -8.44 -8.97 -29.06
N LYS A 398 -8.80 -9.58 -27.92
CA LYS A 398 -9.77 -8.99 -26.97
C LYS A 398 -9.18 -7.78 -26.22
N TRP A 399 -7.89 -7.82 -25.93
CA TRP A 399 -7.21 -6.82 -25.11
C TRP A 399 -6.57 -5.70 -25.94
N ASP A 400 -6.23 -5.96 -27.19
CA ASP A 400 -5.84 -4.94 -28.16
C ASP A 400 -7.02 -4.03 -28.49
N ALA A 401 -8.23 -4.59 -28.62
CA ALA A 401 -9.45 -3.79 -28.74
C ALA A 401 -9.68 -2.89 -27.52
N ALA A 402 -9.38 -3.37 -26.31
CA ALA A 402 -9.45 -2.58 -25.09
C ALA A 402 -8.40 -1.46 -25.05
N ALA A 403 -7.17 -1.76 -25.46
CA ALA A 403 -6.09 -0.77 -25.56
C ALA A 403 -6.38 0.30 -26.63
N ALA A 404 -6.93 -0.10 -27.78
CA ALA A 404 -7.35 0.81 -28.85
C ALA A 404 -8.50 1.72 -28.40
N THR A 405 -9.46 1.19 -27.65
CA THR A 405 -10.56 1.99 -27.06
C THR A 405 -10.00 3.03 -26.08
N ALA A 406 -9.04 2.65 -25.24
CA ALA A 406 -8.38 3.58 -24.31
C ALA A 406 -7.60 4.68 -25.05
N ALA A 407 -6.83 4.32 -26.09
CA ALA A 407 -6.09 5.28 -26.90
C ALA A 407 -7.00 6.25 -27.67
N ALA A 408 -8.14 5.78 -28.17
CA ALA A 408 -9.12 6.61 -28.85
C ALA A 408 -9.81 7.61 -27.89
N ALA A 409 -10.11 7.18 -26.66
CA ALA A 409 -10.61 8.07 -25.61
C ALA A 409 -9.60 9.16 -25.24
N ASP A 410 -8.32 8.80 -25.16
CA ASP A 410 -7.23 9.75 -24.86
C ASP A 410 -7.04 10.78 -26.00
N ALA A 411 -7.13 10.35 -27.27
CA ALA A 411 -7.04 11.26 -28.42
C ALA A 411 -8.24 12.23 -28.50
N CYS A 412 -9.45 11.75 -28.23
CA CYS A 412 -10.67 12.57 -28.26
C CYS A 412 -10.69 13.63 -27.14
N ALA A 413 -10.14 13.32 -25.97
CA ALA A 413 -10.00 14.27 -24.86
C ALA A 413 -9.03 15.42 -25.19
N GLN A 414 -8.01 15.17 -26.02
CA GLN A 414 -7.02 16.17 -26.42
C GLN A 414 -7.51 17.13 -27.51
N ASP A 415 -8.38 16.68 -28.42
CA ASP A 415 -8.91 17.50 -29.52
C ASP A 415 -10.15 18.34 -29.16
N GLY A 416 -10.67 18.24 -27.93
CA GLY A 416 -11.87 18.99 -27.51
C GLY A 416 -13.15 18.60 -28.27
N GLY A 417 -13.12 17.51 -29.03
CA GLY A 417 -14.26 16.98 -29.77
C GLY A 417 -15.23 16.28 -28.83
N ALA A 418 -16.45 16.80 -28.72
CA ALA A 418 -17.53 16.06 -28.10
C ALA A 418 -17.83 14.81 -28.93
N VAL A 419 -17.67 13.62 -28.35
CA VAL A 419 -18.29 12.42 -28.89
C VAL A 419 -19.81 12.63 -28.81
N GLN A 420 -20.43 12.98 -29.93
CA GLN A 420 -21.86 12.76 -30.11
C GLN A 420 -22.09 11.25 -30.19
N ALA A 421 -22.15 10.61 -29.03
CA ALA A 421 -22.92 9.38 -28.93
C ALA A 421 -24.38 9.81 -29.08
N ALA A 422 -24.95 9.59 -30.27
CA ALA A 422 -26.35 9.83 -30.53
C ALA A 422 -27.20 8.90 -29.64
N THR A 423 -27.53 9.36 -28.44
CA THR A 423 -28.72 8.92 -27.71
C THR A 423 -29.77 10.00 -27.90
N GLY A 424 -30.95 9.62 -28.39
CA GLY A 424 -32.01 10.49 -28.90
C GLY A 424 -32.68 11.46 -27.93
N ASP A 425 -32.02 11.89 -26.86
CA ASP A 425 -32.51 12.92 -25.95
C ASP A 425 -31.32 13.77 -25.45
N GLY A 426 -31.24 15.01 -25.94
CA GLY A 426 -30.13 15.96 -25.73
C GLY A 426 -29.90 16.41 -24.29
N LYS A 427 -29.35 15.52 -23.44
CA LYS A 427 -28.68 15.87 -22.19
C LYS A 427 -27.23 15.38 -22.23
N PRO A 428 -26.25 16.17 -21.76
CA PRO A 428 -24.86 15.73 -21.68
C PRO A 428 -24.76 14.63 -20.62
N ALA A 429 -24.68 13.37 -21.06
CA ALA A 429 -24.40 12.24 -20.20
C ALA A 429 -22.90 12.28 -19.84
N LEU A 430 -22.59 12.55 -18.56
CA LEU A 430 -21.31 12.12 -18.01
C LEU A 430 -21.15 10.61 -18.32
N PRO A 431 -19.94 10.11 -18.64
CA PRO A 431 -19.71 8.73 -19.07
C PRO A 431 -19.78 7.73 -17.89
N LEU A 432 -20.72 7.92 -16.96
CA LEU A 432 -21.01 7.03 -15.85
C LEU A 432 -21.73 5.75 -16.29
N ALA A 433 -22.48 5.79 -17.39
CA ALA A 433 -23.15 4.61 -17.97
C ALA A 433 -22.15 3.60 -18.57
N ALA A 434 -20.95 4.06 -18.95
CA ALA A 434 -19.85 3.23 -19.42
C ALA A 434 -18.92 2.79 -18.27
N VAL A 435 -19.41 2.71 -17.02
CA VAL A 435 -18.64 2.18 -15.87
C VAL A 435 -19.32 0.95 -15.25
N SER A 436 -20.60 0.69 -15.56
CA SER A 436 -21.38 -0.43 -15.02
C SER A 436 -21.06 -1.80 -15.66
N GLY A 437 -20.65 -1.82 -16.94
CA GLY A 437 -20.33 -3.03 -17.71
C GLY A 437 -18.89 -3.59 -17.60
N TRP A 438 -18.01 -3.04 -16.75
CA TRP A 438 -16.57 -3.05 -17.08
C TRP A 438 -15.68 -3.89 -16.17
N LEU A 439 -16.17 -4.26 -14.99
CA LEU A 439 -15.31 -4.69 -13.90
C LEU A 439 -15.94 -5.83 -13.08
N THR A 440 -15.80 -7.05 -13.58
CA THR A 440 -15.62 -8.22 -12.70
C THR A 440 -14.30 -8.02 -11.94
N LEU A 441 -14.32 -7.09 -10.99
CA LEU A 441 -13.23 -6.82 -10.06
C LEU A 441 -13.41 -7.72 -8.87
N VAL A 442 -12.72 -8.87 -8.93
CA VAL A 442 -12.38 -9.76 -7.82
C VAL A 442 -13.62 -10.35 -7.10
N PRO A 443 -13.92 -11.65 -7.27
CA PRO A 443 -14.88 -12.32 -6.39
C PRO A 443 -14.43 -12.34 -4.93
#